data_AF-A0A8I1IWI1-F1
#
_entry.id   AF-A0A8I1IWI1-F1
#
_cell.length_a   1.000
_cell.length_b   1.000
_cell.length_c   1.000
_cell.angle_alpha   90.00
_cell.angle_beta   90.00
_cell.angle_gamma   90.00
#
_symmetry.space_group_name_H-M   'P 1'
#
loop_
_entity.id
_entity.type
_entity.pdbx_description
1 polymer ?
#
loop_
_entity_poly.entity_id
_entity_poly.type
_entity_poly.pdbx_seq_one_letter_code
_entity_poly.pdbx_strand_id
1 'polypeptide(L)'
;MTSNIEAKEALKSFLEMERPGYALLLDAPWGVGKTHFVRAVCRDVSVEHRYVTVNGVADENSFRRALLTGSYASVRAVTSALNTIKRLPKIGDFADVAQDMAEARLLKMLPDILVFDDIERSTINPQELLGLINDFVEHQGKRVVLLMNSERHEQSTAFLKHKEKLIGKTLRIAADIDAALPTFLESVQDGTAKTWLSDHADLVGEVFNQAGHENLRLLRNALRECALILDRLEADLFAAKEPMARFVRTYLALAMALARGEITDDDIEKLDRPHLALSVDDQNRPTPLRQLCNRHTGADIVTTRGAVISTKLARHLFIDGFADSETLNKSLRDTGQFIGQDENPLWLRMVHFFEAGWDHLRSLVEEGWSYLFNASDIQPGPYLHIADNMLSIANRGGLDIDGDTLKGLIVRRISDLKDSGAIPPAKFGSDLGWSNNLPGFSFGGYGREPTEEFKDVLQAMEEAQLELYREGIAEEAGKLLSLYEHDVDAFIDLLGYSPDGDSYFRVPIFDKIDRNRFAEITVQYLVSGRTRELRELLGVIDKRHTNYPDLDVEKPWFRSLRHVLDARAKEHSPLAQAQLAMFLESTWKIEESPIDDSE
;
A
#
# COMPACT_ATOMS: atom_id res chain seq x y z
N MET A 1 26.10 2.00 -18.96
CA MET A 1 26.09 2.59 -20.32
C MET A 1 27.04 1.91 -21.31
N THR A 2 28.29 1.61 -20.96
CA THR A 2 29.30 1.02 -21.88
C THR A 2 28.84 -0.26 -22.58
N SER A 3 28.16 -1.16 -21.86
CA SER A 3 27.64 -2.43 -22.40
C SER A 3 26.62 -2.26 -23.54
N ASN A 4 25.75 -1.24 -23.49
CA ASN A 4 24.72 -1.05 -24.51
C ASN A 4 25.31 -0.48 -25.81
N ILE A 5 26.34 0.38 -25.70
CA ILE A 5 27.08 0.92 -26.85
C ILE A 5 27.86 -0.20 -27.54
N GLU A 6 28.57 -1.04 -26.78
CA GLU A 6 29.29 -2.19 -27.31
C GLU A 6 28.35 -3.20 -27.98
N ALA A 7 27.20 -3.48 -27.36
CA ALA A 7 26.18 -4.33 -27.95
C ALA A 7 25.63 -3.73 -29.26
N LYS A 8 25.48 -2.39 -29.33
CA LYS A 8 24.97 -1.70 -30.52
C LYS A 8 25.94 -1.87 -31.69
N GLU A 9 27.22 -1.60 -31.46
CA GLU A 9 28.25 -1.77 -32.49
C GLU A 9 28.42 -3.24 -32.89
N ALA A 10 28.39 -4.17 -31.94
CA ALA A 10 28.43 -5.61 -32.24
C ALA A 10 27.25 -6.08 -33.09
N LEU A 11 26.04 -5.56 -32.84
CA LEU A 11 24.86 -5.89 -33.64
C LEU A 11 24.99 -5.29 -35.05
N LYS A 12 25.41 -4.03 -35.19
CA LYS A 12 25.65 -3.41 -36.51
C LYS A 12 26.64 -4.23 -37.34
N SER A 13 27.80 -4.55 -36.77
CA SER A 13 28.82 -5.35 -37.46
C SER A 13 28.28 -6.71 -37.89
N PHE A 14 27.42 -7.35 -37.09
CA PHE A 14 26.77 -8.61 -37.47
C PHE A 14 25.78 -8.45 -38.63
N LEU A 15 24.98 -7.37 -38.63
CA LEU A 15 24.02 -7.11 -39.71
C LEU A 15 24.71 -6.81 -41.06
N GLU A 16 25.94 -6.32 -41.03
CA GLU A 16 26.74 -6.04 -42.23
C GLU A 16 27.49 -7.27 -42.77
N MET A 17 27.64 -8.34 -41.99
CA MET A 17 28.32 -9.56 -42.44
C MET A 17 27.58 -10.24 -43.60
N GLU A 18 28.34 -10.74 -44.57
CA GLU A 18 27.83 -11.65 -45.58
C GLU A 18 27.81 -13.07 -45.03
N ARG A 19 26.63 -13.72 -45.04
CA ARG A 19 26.42 -15.13 -44.70
C ARG A 19 27.20 -15.58 -43.44
N PRO A 20 26.83 -15.08 -42.24
CA PRO A 20 27.62 -15.26 -41.02
C PRO A 20 27.77 -16.72 -40.57
N GLY A 21 26.87 -17.63 -41.01
CA GLY A 21 26.92 -19.04 -40.63
C GLY A 21 26.54 -19.32 -39.17
N TYR A 22 26.10 -18.30 -38.43
CA TYR A 22 25.58 -18.41 -37.07
C TYR A 22 24.49 -17.35 -36.84
N ALA A 23 23.65 -17.57 -35.83
CA ALA A 23 22.70 -16.59 -35.32
C ALA A 23 23.30 -15.80 -34.14
N LEU A 24 22.89 -14.53 -34.03
CA LEU A 24 23.23 -13.66 -32.91
C LEU A 24 22.09 -13.69 -31.87
N LEU A 25 22.42 -13.95 -30.62
CA LEU A 25 21.45 -13.93 -29.51
C LEU A 25 21.56 -12.62 -28.74
N LEU A 26 20.46 -11.88 -28.57
CA LEU A 26 20.32 -10.78 -27.63
C LEU A 26 19.57 -11.28 -26.40
N ASP A 27 20.30 -11.51 -25.32
CA ASP A 27 19.78 -12.05 -24.05
C ASP A 27 19.70 -10.93 -23.02
N ALA A 28 18.49 -10.64 -22.54
CA ALA A 28 18.29 -9.64 -21.49
C ALA A 28 16.97 -9.90 -20.72
N PRO A 29 16.86 -9.39 -19.48
CA PRO A 29 15.63 -9.47 -18.72
C PRO A 29 14.40 -8.89 -19.46
N TRP A 30 13.21 -9.24 -18.98
CA TRP A 30 11.98 -8.68 -19.50
C TRP A 30 11.87 -7.18 -19.20
N GLY A 31 11.40 -6.41 -20.19
CA GLY A 31 11.14 -4.99 -20.04
C GLY A 31 12.35 -4.06 -20.19
N VAL A 32 13.56 -4.60 -20.41
CA VAL A 32 14.79 -3.81 -20.64
C VAL A 32 14.78 -3.05 -21.99
N GLY A 33 13.93 -3.48 -22.94
CA GLY A 33 13.80 -2.82 -24.24
C GLY A 33 14.49 -3.51 -25.41
N LYS A 34 14.73 -4.82 -25.35
CA LYS A 34 15.32 -5.63 -26.45
C LYS A 34 14.74 -5.31 -27.83
N THR A 35 13.41 -5.36 -27.96
CA THR A 35 12.70 -5.06 -29.21
C THR A 35 12.97 -3.63 -29.68
N HIS A 36 12.98 -2.66 -28.76
CA HIS A 36 13.26 -1.26 -29.09
C HIS A 36 14.71 -1.07 -29.55
N PHE A 37 15.66 -1.69 -28.83
CA PHE A 37 17.08 -1.68 -29.16
C PHE A 37 17.34 -2.22 -30.57
N VAL A 38 16.86 -3.42 -30.89
CA VAL A 38 17.09 -4.02 -32.22
C VAL A 38 16.40 -3.23 -33.33
N ARG A 39 15.17 -2.74 -33.10
CA ARG A 39 14.49 -1.89 -34.09
C ARG A 39 15.23 -0.59 -34.35
N ALA A 40 15.83 0.03 -33.33
CA ALA A 40 16.64 1.22 -33.50
C ALA A 40 17.89 0.92 -34.33
N VAL A 41 18.60 -0.17 -34.05
CA VAL A 41 19.79 -0.56 -34.82
C VAL A 41 19.45 -0.91 -36.27
N CYS A 42 18.41 -1.70 -36.52
CA CYS A 42 17.99 -2.02 -37.89
C CYS A 42 17.58 -0.76 -38.69
N ARG A 43 17.00 0.24 -38.01
CA ARG A 43 16.67 1.54 -38.62
C ARG A 43 17.93 2.34 -38.95
N ASP A 44 18.91 2.38 -38.04
CA ASP A 44 20.18 3.08 -38.25
C ASP A 44 20.95 2.55 -39.47
N VAL A 45 20.96 1.22 -39.67
CA VAL A 45 21.63 0.58 -40.82
C VAL A 45 20.74 0.59 -42.08
N SER A 46 19.47 1.03 -41.98
CA SER A 46 18.51 1.10 -43.10
C SER A 46 18.36 -0.20 -43.89
N VAL A 47 18.34 -1.33 -43.17
CA VAL A 47 18.24 -2.67 -43.76
C VAL A 47 16.81 -3.21 -43.72
N GLU A 48 16.38 -3.81 -44.83
CA GLU A 48 15.13 -4.56 -44.87
C GLU A 48 15.24 -5.80 -43.96
N HIS A 49 14.30 -5.94 -43.04
CA HIS A 49 14.30 -7.02 -42.07
C HIS A 49 12.88 -7.50 -41.79
N ARG A 50 12.76 -8.75 -41.37
CA ARG A 50 11.49 -9.33 -40.91
C ARG A 50 11.56 -9.58 -39.41
N TYR A 51 10.63 -8.95 -38.68
CA TYR A 51 10.41 -9.21 -37.27
C TYR A 51 9.30 -10.24 -37.08
N VAL A 52 9.54 -11.27 -36.28
CA VAL A 52 8.58 -12.34 -35.98
C VAL A 52 8.57 -12.57 -34.49
N THR A 53 7.39 -12.57 -33.86
CA THR A 53 7.24 -13.10 -32.50
C THR A 53 6.90 -14.59 -32.62
N VAL A 54 7.58 -15.44 -31.84
CA VAL A 54 7.28 -16.88 -31.78
C VAL A 54 6.41 -17.24 -30.57
N ASN A 55 5.88 -16.23 -29.87
CA ASN A 55 4.97 -16.43 -28.75
C ASN A 55 3.70 -17.17 -29.20
N GLY A 56 3.41 -18.32 -28.57
CA GLY A 56 2.22 -19.13 -28.88
C GLY A 56 2.31 -19.93 -30.19
N VAL A 57 3.47 -19.99 -30.83
CA VAL A 57 3.72 -20.85 -31.99
C VAL A 57 3.92 -22.28 -31.52
N ALA A 58 3.11 -23.22 -32.03
CA ALA A 58 2.99 -24.58 -31.51
C ALA A 58 3.55 -25.68 -32.41
N ASP A 59 3.81 -25.39 -33.68
CA ASP A 59 4.29 -26.34 -34.67
C ASP A 59 5.02 -25.63 -35.84
N GLU A 60 5.68 -26.41 -36.70
CA GLU A 60 6.39 -25.90 -37.86
C GLU A 60 5.49 -25.06 -38.80
N ASN A 61 4.23 -25.46 -38.99
CA ASN A 61 3.32 -24.76 -39.89
C ASN A 61 2.92 -23.37 -39.36
N SER A 62 2.65 -23.28 -38.06
CA SER A 62 2.38 -22.01 -37.37
C SER A 62 3.63 -21.11 -37.35
N PHE A 63 4.82 -21.70 -37.25
CA PHE A 63 6.09 -20.96 -37.36
C PHE A 63 6.27 -20.35 -38.76
N ARG A 64 6.04 -21.14 -39.82
CA ARG A 64 6.06 -20.67 -41.21
C ARG A 64 5.02 -19.58 -41.45
N ARG A 65 3.79 -19.73 -40.93
CA ARG A 65 2.75 -18.69 -41.02
C ARG A 65 3.12 -17.41 -40.28
N ALA A 66 3.73 -17.50 -39.09
CA ALA A 66 4.18 -16.33 -38.34
C ALA A 66 5.20 -15.50 -39.13
N LEU A 67 6.13 -16.17 -39.82
CA LEU A 67 7.10 -15.53 -40.73
C LEU A 67 6.43 -14.78 -41.90
N LEU A 68 5.33 -15.31 -42.43
CA LEU A 68 4.62 -14.77 -43.58
C LEU A 68 3.58 -13.68 -43.22
N THR A 69 3.26 -13.54 -41.93
CA THR A 69 2.33 -12.53 -41.41
C THR A 69 2.91 -11.12 -41.55
N GLY A 70 2.12 -10.15 -42.04
CA GLY A 70 2.55 -8.74 -42.18
C GLY A 70 3.34 -8.39 -43.46
N SER A 71 3.59 -9.34 -44.37
CA SER A 71 4.11 -9.00 -45.71
C SER A 71 3.04 -8.32 -46.57
N TYR A 72 3.15 -7.03 -46.88
CA TYR A 72 2.27 -6.38 -47.87
C TYR A 72 2.32 -7.08 -49.25
N ALA A 73 3.41 -7.79 -49.55
CA ALA A 73 3.55 -8.65 -50.73
C ALA A 73 2.70 -9.94 -50.65
N SER A 74 2.41 -10.48 -49.45
CA SER A 74 1.66 -11.73 -49.31
C SER A 74 0.19 -11.54 -49.64
N VAL A 75 -0.45 -10.42 -49.31
CA VAL A 75 -1.84 -10.18 -49.71
C VAL A 75 -1.98 -10.15 -51.23
N ARG A 76 -1.11 -9.43 -51.96
CA ARG A 76 -1.23 -9.28 -53.43
C ARG A 76 -0.80 -10.55 -54.18
N ALA A 77 0.24 -11.25 -53.73
CA ALA A 77 0.70 -12.51 -54.31
C ALA A 77 -0.26 -13.67 -54.01
N VAL A 78 -0.77 -13.78 -52.77
CA VAL A 78 -1.80 -14.76 -52.38
C VAL A 78 -3.09 -14.49 -53.15
N THR A 79 -3.50 -13.22 -53.36
CA THR A 79 -4.67 -12.89 -54.18
C THR A 79 -4.48 -13.28 -55.66
N SER A 80 -3.26 -13.11 -56.22
CA SER A 80 -2.97 -13.56 -57.59
C SER A 80 -2.89 -15.08 -57.73
N ALA A 81 -2.32 -15.78 -56.74
CA ALA A 81 -2.20 -17.23 -56.71
C ALA A 81 -3.58 -17.89 -56.51
N LEU A 82 -4.41 -17.37 -55.59
CA LEU A 82 -5.79 -17.81 -55.38
C LEU A 82 -6.67 -17.60 -56.61
N ASN A 83 -6.46 -16.53 -57.38
CA ASN A 83 -7.20 -16.30 -58.63
C ASN A 83 -6.82 -17.29 -59.74
N THR A 84 -5.59 -17.81 -59.75
CA THR A 84 -5.17 -18.90 -60.64
C THR A 84 -5.72 -20.25 -60.17
N ILE A 85 -5.78 -20.47 -58.85
CA ILE A 85 -6.30 -21.71 -58.23
C ILE A 85 -7.82 -21.86 -58.42
N LYS A 86 -8.58 -20.75 -58.45
CA LYS A 86 -10.03 -20.76 -58.76
C LYS A 86 -10.38 -21.29 -60.16
N ARG A 87 -9.40 -21.52 -61.05
CA ARG A 87 -9.61 -22.07 -62.40
C ARG A 87 -9.34 -23.58 -62.54
N LEU A 88 -9.01 -24.27 -61.44
CA LEU A 88 -8.73 -25.72 -61.45
C LEU A 88 -9.93 -26.53 -60.88
N PRO A 89 -10.14 -27.78 -61.34
CA PRO A 89 -11.21 -28.65 -60.83
C PRO A 89 -10.99 -28.96 -59.35
N LYS A 90 -12.07 -28.93 -58.55
CA LYS A 90 -12.03 -29.23 -57.12
C LYS A 90 -11.76 -30.71 -56.87
N ILE A 91 -10.50 -31.07 -56.63
CA ILE A 91 -10.08 -32.34 -56.01
C ILE A 91 -9.23 -31.97 -54.80
N GLY A 92 -9.59 -32.49 -53.62
CA GLY A 92 -9.15 -32.01 -52.30
C GLY A 92 -7.65 -31.96 -52.05
N ASP A 93 -6.86 -32.86 -52.64
CA ASP A 93 -5.41 -32.96 -52.38
C ASP A 93 -4.55 -31.93 -53.13
N PHE A 94 -5.07 -31.27 -54.17
CA PHE A 94 -4.27 -30.33 -54.97
C PHE A 94 -4.16 -28.94 -54.33
N ALA A 95 -5.07 -28.61 -53.41
CA ALA A 95 -5.09 -27.32 -52.73
C ALA A 95 -3.95 -27.19 -51.72
N ASP A 96 -3.70 -28.23 -50.92
CA ASP A 96 -2.66 -28.24 -49.89
C ASP A 96 -1.26 -28.20 -50.52
N VAL A 97 -1.03 -28.98 -51.58
CA VAL A 97 0.24 -28.94 -52.34
C VAL A 97 0.49 -27.56 -52.96
N ALA A 98 -0.56 -26.93 -53.51
CA ALA A 98 -0.43 -25.59 -54.08
C ALA A 98 -0.15 -24.54 -53.00
N GLN A 99 -0.73 -24.69 -51.81
CA GLN A 99 -0.46 -23.83 -50.65
C GLN A 99 0.99 -23.98 -50.19
N ASP A 100 1.48 -25.21 -50.00
CA ASP A 100 2.85 -25.49 -49.58
C ASP A 100 3.88 -24.91 -50.57
N MET A 101 3.63 -25.05 -51.87
CA MET A 101 4.50 -24.46 -52.91
C MET A 101 4.47 -22.93 -52.88
N ALA A 102 3.33 -22.33 -52.59
CA ALA A 102 3.20 -20.88 -52.46
C ALA A 102 3.94 -20.38 -51.20
N GLU A 103 3.75 -21.05 -50.07
CA GLU A 103 4.45 -20.75 -48.81
C GLU A 103 5.97 -20.89 -48.98
N ALA A 104 6.46 -21.97 -49.58
CA ALA A 104 7.88 -22.16 -49.85
C ALA A 104 8.48 -21.07 -50.75
N ARG A 105 7.73 -20.57 -51.75
CA ARG A 105 8.15 -19.41 -52.55
C ARG A 105 8.19 -18.13 -51.74
N LEU A 106 7.18 -17.88 -50.91
CA LEU A 106 7.12 -16.67 -50.09
C LEU A 106 8.21 -16.65 -49.02
N LEU A 107 8.54 -17.81 -48.42
CA LEU A 107 9.65 -17.96 -47.47
C LEU A 107 11.00 -17.61 -48.11
N LYS A 108 11.21 -17.99 -49.38
CA LYS A 108 12.41 -17.59 -50.16
C LYS A 108 12.46 -16.09 -50.48
N MET A 109 11.32 -15.40 -50.49
CA MET A 109 11.24 -13.95 -50.71
C MET A 109 11.39 -13.12 -49.42
N LEU A 110 11.51 -13.77 -48.25
CA LEU A 110 11.78 -13.06 -47.01
C LEU A 110 13.12 -12.32 -47.09
N PRO A 111 13.27 -11.17 -46.42
CA PRO A 111 14.53 -10.45 -46.37
C PRO A 111 15.66 -11.30 -45.76
N ASP A 112 16.89 -10.87 -46.00
CA ASP A 112 18.09 -11.57 -45.51
C ASP A 112 18.28 -11.46 -44.00
N ILE A 113 17.61 -10.50 -43.36
CA ILE A 113 17.67 -10.31 -41.91
C ILE A 113 16.34 -10.76 -41.30
N LEU A 114 16.41 -11.74 -40.42
CA LEU A 114 15.28 -12.24 -39.65
C LEU A 114 15.52 -11.99 -38.17
N VAL A 115 14.55 -11.38 -37.50
CA VAL A 115 14.56 -11.15 -36.05
C VAL A 115 13.43 -11.96 -35.43
N PHE A 116 13.79 -12.93 -34.59
CA PHE A 116 12.83 -13.73 -33.83
C PHE A 116 12.79 -13.26 -32.38
N ASP A 117 11.61 -12.85 -31.90
CA ASP A 117 11.38 -12.32 -30.56
C ASP A 117 10.54 -13.28 -29.71
N ASP A 118 10.66 -13.14 -28.39
CA ASP A 118 10.01 -13.97 -27.38
C ASP A 118 10.28 -15.47 -27.57
N ILE A 119 11.53 -15.85 -27.90
CA ILE A 119 11.93 -17.25 -28.10
C ILE A 119 11.55 -18.13 -26.91
N GLU A 120 11.68 -17.62 -25.69
CA GLU A 120 11.36 -18.34 -24.46
C GLU A 120 9.87 -18.63 -24.26
N ARG A 121 8.99 -18.05 -25.08
CA ARG A 121 7.52 -18.23 -25.03
C ARG A 121 6.97 -19.12 -26.15
N SER A 122 7.85 -19.71 -26.95
CA SER A 122 7.45 -20.72 -27.93
C SER A 122 7.00 -22.00 -27.22
N THR A 123 5.92 -22.62 -27.69
CA THR A 123 5.49 -23.93 -27.20
C THR A 123 6.18 -25.08 -27.96
N ILE A 124 6.79 -24.80 -29.12
CA ILE A 124 7.69 -25.74 -29.81
C ILE A 124 8.88 -26.07 -28.90
N ASN A 125 9.30 -27.34 -28.89
CA ASN A 125 10.50 -27.77 -28.19
C ASN A 125 11.74 -26.96 -28.66
N PRO A 126 12.61 -26.48 -27.75
CA PRO A 126 13.79 -25.69 -28.10
C PRO A 126 14.68 -26.31 -29.18
N GLN A 127 14.85 -27.64 -29.17
CA GLN A 127 15.66 -28.32 -30.18
C GLN A 127 15.04 -28.22 -31.58
N GLU A 128 13.73 -28.42 -31.68
CA GLU A 128 12.98 -28.33 -32.93
C GLU A 128 12.95 -26.89 -33.44
N LEU A 129 12.66 -25.92 -32.56
CA LEU A 129 12.67 -24.50 -32.90
C LEU A 129 14.04 -24.04 -33.41
N LEU A 130 15.13 -24.41 -32.72
CA LEU A 130 16.48 -24.08 -33.17
C LEU A 130 16.82 -24.80 -34.48
N GLY A 131 16.31 -26.01 -34.72
CA GLY A 131 16.41 -26.69 -36.00
C GLY A 131 15.76 -25.90 -37.15
N LEU A 132 14.52 -25.46 -36.96
CA LEU A 132 13.79 -24.62 -37.93
C LEU A 132 14.52 -23.31 -38.22
N ILE A 133 15.13 -22.70 -37.18
CA ILE A 133 15.90 -21.47 -37.33
C ILE A 133 17.24 -21.74 -38.05
N ASN A 134 17.89 -22.86 -37.75
CA ASN A 134 19.19 -23.23 -38.34
C ASN A 134 19.12 -23.35 -39.86
N ASP A 135 17.98 -23.78 -40.42
CA ASP A 135 17.76 -23.82 -41.86
C ASP A 135 17.91 -22.45 -42.53
N PHE A 136 17.52 -21.36 -41.85
CA PHE A 136 17.72 -20.01 -42.37
C PHE A 136 19.18 -19.56 -42.27
N VAL A 137 19.89 -20.00 -41.23
CA VAL A 137 21.28 -19.62 -40.97
C VAL A 137 22.24 -20.37 -41.89
N GLU A 138 22.26 -21.71 -41.83
CA GLU A 138 23.24 -22.53 -42.55
C GLU A 138 22.88 -22.68 -44.03
N HIS A 139 21.62 -23.02 -44.34
CA HIS A 139 21.24 -23.36 -45.71
C HIS A 139 20.87 -22.14 -46.57
N GLN A 140 20.30 -21.10 -45.95
CA GLN A 140 19.90 -19.88 -46.67
C GLN A 140 20.88 -18.71 -46.47
N GLY A 141 21.85 -18.84 -45.56
CA GLY A 141 22.87 -17.82 -45.32
C GLY A 141 22.31 -16.51 -44.74
N LYS A 142 21.14 -16.55 -44.08
CA LYS A 142 20.48 -15.38 -43.54
C LYS A 142 21.15 -14.91 -42.25
N ARG A 143 21.05 -13.61 -42.00
CA ARG A 143 21.43 -12.98 -40.74
C ARG A 143 20.27 -13.11 -39.76
N VAL A 144 20.40 -14.02 -38.82
CA VAL A 144 19.35 -14.27 -37.83
C VAL A 144 19.72 -13.67 -36.48
N VAL A 145 18.81 -12.86 -35.94
CA VAL A 145 18.89 -12.29 -34.58
C VAL A 145 17.79 -12.91 -33.73
N LEU A 146 18.16 -13.48 -32.60
CA LEU A 146 17.23 -14.06 -31.62
C LEU A 146 17.16 -13.16 -30.40
N LEU A 147 15.95 -12.83 -29.94
CA LEU A 147 15.74 -12.10 -28.70
C LEU A 147 15.17 -13.06 -27.67
N MET A 148 15.77 -13.08 -26.48
CA MET A 148 15.35 -13.98 -25.42
C MET A 148 15.51 -13.37 -24.04
N ASN A 149 14.82 -13.94 -23.07
CA ASN A 149 15.18 -13.91 -21.66
C ASN A 149 15.54 -15.32 -21.18
N SER A 150 16.85 -15.62 -21.10
CA SER A 150 17.32 -16.96 -20.72
C SER A 150 16.95 -17.38 -19.30
N GLU A 151 16.83 -16.44 -18.37
CA GLU A 151 16.50 -16.71 -16.96
C GLU A 151 15.04 -17.17 -16.76
N ARG A 152 14.14 -16.77 -17.67
CA ARG A 152 12.70 -17.07 -17.59
C ARG A 152 12.27 -18.24 -18.45
N HIS A 153 13.20 -18.94 -19.08
CA HIS A 153 12.91 -20.05 -19.97
C HIS A 153 12.67 -21.35 -19.19
N GLU A 154 11.46 -21.93 -19.27
CA GLU A 154 11.08 -23.15 -18.54
C GLU A 154 11.99 -24.36 -18.86
N GLN A 155 12.45 -24.44 -20.11
CA GLN A 155 13.41 -25.46 -20.58
C GLN A 155 14.82 -24.91 -20.83
N SER A 156 15.28 -23.94 -20.02
CA SER A 156 16.56 -23.23 -20.19
C SER A 156 17.75 -24.17 -20.39
N THR A 157 17.79 -25.29 -19.68
CA THR A 157 18.84 -26.31 -19.79
C THR A 157 18.87 -27.00 -21.15
N ALA A 158 17.72 -27.29 -21.75
CA ALA A 158 17.61 -27.89 -23.08
C ALA A 158 18.03 -26.89 -24.17
N PHE A 159 17.61 -25.63 -24.05
CA PHE A 159 18.03 -24.56 -24.95
C PHE A 159 19.55 -24.36 -24.90
N LEU A 160 20.14 -24.28 -23.69
CA LEU A 160 21.58 -24.09 -23.50
C LEU A 160 22.44 -25.21 -24.12
N LYS A 161 21.95 -26.46 -24.15
CA LYS A 161 22.64 -27.58 -24.79
C LYS A 161 22.66 -27.49 -26.32
N HIS A 162 21.60 -26.97 -26.92
CA HIS A 162 21.45 -26.92 -28.38
C HIS A 162 21.95 -25.61 -29.00
N LYS A 163 22.06 -24.53 -28.19
CA LYS A 163 22.50 -23.22 -28.69
C LYS A 163 23.92 -23.23 -29.25
N GLU A 164 24.81 -24.12 -28.78
CA GLU A 164 26.24 -24.16 -29.16
C GLU A 164 26.43 -24.29 -30.67
N LYS A 165 25.55 -25.01 -31.37
CA LYS A 165 25.67 -25.24 -32.82
C LYS A 165 25.19 -24.07 -33.67
N LEU A 166 24.26 -23.26 -33.15
CA LEU A 166 23.57 -22.22 -33.93
C LEU A 166 24.03 -20.81 -33.52
N ILE A 167 24.33 -20.57 -32.24
CA ILE A 167 24.59 -19.24 -31.70
C ILE A 167 26.10 -18.98 -31.64
N GLY A 168 26.58 -18.07 -32.51
CA GLY A 168 28.00 -17.69 -32.54
C GLY A 168 28.34 -16.53 -31.61
N LYS A 169 27.36 -15.67 -31.28
CA LYS A 169 27.57 -14.53 -30.37
C LYS A 169 26.33 -14.28 -29.52
N THR A 170 26.55 -14.03 -28.23
CA THR A 170 25.51 -13.55 -27.30
C THR A 170 25.83 -12.12 -26.87
N LEU A 171 24.88 -11.21 -27.06
CA LEU A 171 24.90 -9.84 -26.56
C LEU A 171 24.00 -9.71 -25.34
N ARG A 172 24.39 -8.86 -24.40
CA ARG A 172 23.56 -8.49 -23.25
C ARG A 172 23.39 -6.98 -23.22
N ILE A 173 22.18 -6.54 -22.89
CA ILE A 173 21.85 -5.13 -22.68
C ILE A 173 21.25 -4.96 -21.28
N ALA A 174 21.43 -3.78 -20.71
CA ALA A 174 20.83 -3.36 -19.44
C ALA A 174 19.83 -2.23 -19.69
N ALA A 175 18.95 -1.99 -18.72
CA ALA A 175 18.02 -0.87 -18.81
C ALA A 175 18.79 0.47 -18.87
N ASP A 176 18.33 1.34 -19.75
CA ASP A 176 18.86 2.69 -19.92
C ASP A 176 17.77 3.69 -19.56
N ILE A 177 17.68 4.02 -18.27
CA ILE A 177 16.66 4.93 -17.76
C ILE A 177 16.86 6.35 -18.27
N ASP A 178 18.10 6.81 -18.40
CA ASP A 178 18.43 8.16 -18.86
C ASP A 178 17.95 8.39 -20.29
N ALA A 179 18.03 7.38 -21.15
CA ALA A 179 17.47 7.42 -22.50
C ALA A 179 15.93 7.24 -22.52
N ALA A 180 15.39 6.42 -21.61
CA ALA A 180 13.98 6.02 -21.65
C ALA A 180 13.03 7.05 -21.00
N LEU A 181 13.42 7.62 -19.87
CA LEU A 181 12.57 8.49 -19.04
C LEU A 181 12.08 9.74 -19.80
N PRO A 182 12.91 10.48 -20.57
CA PRO A 182 12.44 11.62 -21.36
C PRO A 182 11.31 11.22 -22.33
N THR A 183 11.46 10.07 -23.01
CA THR A 183 10.44 9.57 -23.95
C THR A 183 9.14 9.19 -23.22
N PHE A 184 9.24 8.68 -21.99
CA PHE A 184 8.07 8.34 -21.19
C PHE A 184 7.31 9.60 -20.75
N LEU A 185 8.04 10.62 -20.26
CA LEU A 185 7.49 11.91 -19.86
C LEU A 185 6.86 12.68 -21.02
N GLU A 186 7.46 12.64 -22.21
CA GLU A 186 6.88 13.23 -23.43
C GLU A 186 5.52 12.61 -23.79
N SER A 187 5.34 11.32 -23.47
CA SER A 187 4.09 10.58 -23.75
C SER A 187 2.98 10.84 -22.73
N VAL A 188 3.26 11.56 -21.65
CA VAL A 188 2.27 12.01 -20.67
C VAL A 188 1.47 13.18 -21.28
N GLN A 189 0.17 13.22 -20.98
CA GLN A 189 -0.70 14.32 -21.43
C GLN A 189 -0.21 15.65 -20.87
N ASP A 190 -0.43 16.73 -21.62
CA ASP A 190 -0.04 18.07 -21.14
C ASP A 190 -0.91 18.48 -19.96
N GLY A 191 -0.27 18.89 -18.86
CA GLY A 191 -0.95 19.14 -17.59
C GLY A 191 0.04 19.45 -16.45
N THR A 192 -0.50 19.57 -15.24
CA THR A 192 0.28 19.79 -14.02
C THR A 192 1.23 18.63 -13.76
N ALA A 193 0.75 17.39 -13.97
CA ALA A 193 1.52 16.19 -13.77
C ALA A 193 2.78 16.12 -14.63
N LYS A 194 2.66 16.41 -15.94
CA LYS A 194 3.79 16.38 -16.87
C LYS A 194 4.88 17.38 -16.47
N THR A 195 4.48 18.59 -16.10
CA THR A 195 5.40 19.64 -15.64
C THR A 195 6.10 19.18 -14.37
N TRP A 196 5.34 18.77 -13.36
CA TRP A 196 5.88 18.35 -12.08
C TRP A 196 6.82 17.14 -12.20
N LEU A 197 6.42 16.09 -12.93
CA LEU A 197 7.24 14.89 -13.12
C LEU A 197 8.51 15.17 -13.93
N SER A 198 8.46 16.11 -14.88
CA SER A 198 9.64 16.52 -15.65
C SER A 198 10.63 17.29 -14.77
N ASP A 199 10.14 18.18 -13.91
CA ASP A 199 10.95 18.93 -12.95
C ASP A 199 11.59 18.00 -11.88
N HIS A 200 11.02 16.82 -11.65
CA HIS A 200 11.48 15.83 -10.67
C HIS A 200 11.92 14.50 -11.34
N ALA A 201 12.48 14.57 -12.55
CA ALA A 201 12.93 13.37 -13.28
C ALA A 201 13.97 12.55 -12.51
N ASP A 202 14.87 13.22 -11.77
CA ASP A 202 15.90 12.56 -10.95
C ASP A 202 15.28 11.67 -9.87
N LEU A 203 14.20 12.12 -9.23
CA LEU A 203 13.43 11.34 -8.24
C LEU A 203 12.87 10.06 -8.87
N VAL A 204 12.31 10.16 -10.06
CA VAL A 204 11.78 8.99 -10.80
C VAL A 204 12.92 8.01 -11.13
N GLY A 205 14.07 8.54 -11.52
CA GLY A 205 15.30 7.78 -11.76
C GLY A 205 15.77 7.00 -10.54
N GLU A 206 15.86 7.68 -9.39
CA GLU A 206 16.23 7.10 -8.10
C GLU A 206 15.30 5.96 -7.70
N VAL A 207 13.98 6.17 -7.78
CA VAL A 207 12.99 5.14 -7.41
C VAL A 207 13.14 3.91 -8.31
N PHE A 208 13.33 4.09 -9.61
CA PHE A 208 13.53 2.94 -10.51
C PHE A 208 14.82 2.17 -10.19
N ASN A 209 15.92 2.87 -9.93
CA ASN A 209 17.20 2.25 -9.58
C ASN A 209 17.11 1.47 -8.26
N GLN A 210 16.27 1.92 -7.33
CA GLN A 210 15.99 1.24 -6.05
C GLN A 210 15.02 0.05 -6.19
N ALA A 211 14.26 -0.06 -7.28
CA ALA A 211 13.22 -1.08 -7.44
C ALA A 211 13.74 -2.53 -7.49
N GLY A 212 15.06 -2.72 -7.68
CA GLY A 212 15.68 -4.05 -7.71
C GLY A 212 15.36 -4.85 -8.98
N HIS A 213 14.99 -4.16 -10.06
CA HIS A 213 14.73 -4.75 -11.38
C HIS A 213 14.98 -3.75 -12.52
N GLU A 214 15.23 -4.25 -13.73
CA GLU A 214 15.50 -3.43 -14.92
C GLU A 214 14.28 -3.29 -15.87
N ASN A 215 13.07 -3.51 -15.37
CA ASN A 215 11.87 -3.55 -16.21
C ASN A 215 11.29 -2.14 -16.45
N LEU A 216 11.77 -1.46 -17.49
CA LEU A 216 11.31 -0.11 -17.90
C LEU A 216 9.80 -0.05 -18.24
N ARG A 217 9.18 -1.19 -18.58
CA ARG A 217 7.73 -1.24 -18.83
C ARG A 217 6.93 -0.98 -17.56
N LEU A 218 7.38 -1.50 -16.41
CA LEU A 218 6.71 -1.26 -15.13
C LEU A 218 6.81 0.22 -14.74
N LEU A 219 8.00 0.81 -14.89
CA LEU A 219 8.18 2.25 -14.67
C LEU A 219 7.26 3.08 -15.55
N ARG A 220 7.24 2.80 -16.86
CA ARG A 220 6.40 3.55 -17.81
C ARG A 220 4.92 3.48 -17.44
N ASN A 221 4.44 2.30 -17.03
CA ASN A 221 3.05 2.12 -16.64
C ASN A 221 2.75 2.86 -15.32
N ALA A 222 3.59 2.68 -14.29
CA ALA A 222 3.46 3.36 -13.01
C ALA A 222 3.50 4.90 -13.16
N LEU A 223 4.41 5.42 -13.99
CA LEU A 223 4.53 6.85 -14.27
C LEU A 223 3.27 7.43 -14.94
N ARG A 224 2.66 6.69 -15.87
CA ARG A 224 1.43 7.12 -16.54
C ARG A 224 0.24 7.18 -15.59
N GLU A 225 0.07 6.15 -14.76
CA GLU A 225 -0.99 6.14 -13.76
C GLU A 225 -0.76 7.22 -12.69
N CYS A 226 0.48 7.40 -12.24
CA CYS A 226 0.86 8.48 -11.34
C CYS A 226 0.51 9.85 -11.94
N ALA A 227 0.78 10.06 -13.24
CA ALA A 227 0.42 11.31 -13.90
C ALA A 227 -1.09 11.57 -13.91
N LEU A 228 -1.91 10.54 -14.19
CA LEU A 228 -3.36 10.64 -14.14
C LEU A 228 -3.87 11.00 -12.74
N ILE A 229 -3.20 10.52 -11.69
CA ILE A 229 -3.53 10.85 -10.29
C ILE A 229 -3.14 12.30 -10.00
N LEU A 230 -1.92 12.72 -10.36
CA LEU A 230 -1.44 14.08 -10.14
C LEU A 230 -2.32 15.14 -10.83
N ASP A 231 -2.80 14.88 -12.05
CA ASP A 231 -3.71 15.80 -12.75
C ASP A 231 -5.12 15.90 -12.13
N ARG A 232 -5.47 15.02 -11.17
CA ARG A 232 -6.72 15.10 -10.40
C ARG A 232 -6.55 15.83 -9.07
N LEU A 233 -5.32 16.19 -8.70
CA LEU A 233 -5.04 16.90 -7.45
C LEU A 233 -5.32 18.40 -7.59
N GLU A 234 -5.84 18.97 -6.51
CA GLU A 234 -6.04 20.41 -6.37
C GLU A 234 -4.68 21.11 -6.20
N ALA A 235 -4.59 22.33 -6.73
CA ALA A 235 -3.33 23.03 -6.89
C ALA A 235 -2.61 23.34 -5.57
N ASP A 236 -3.35 23.49 -4.46
CA ASP A 236 -2.83 23.76 -3.13
C ASP A 236 -2.01 22.59 -2.57
N LEU A 237 -2.34 21.34 -2.90
CA LEU A 237 -1.58 20.17 -2.43
C LEU A 237 -0.13 20.18 -2.94
N PHE A 238 0.14 20.80 -4.09
CA PHE A 238 1.48 20.93 -4.64
C PHE A 238 2.35 21.97 -3.90
N ALA A 239 1.75 22.81 -3.04
CA ALA A 239 2.52 23.69 -2.16
C ALA A 239 3.33 22.89 -1.12
N ALA A 240 2.85 21.71 -0.74
CA ALA A 240 3.54 20.76 0.12
C ALA A 240 4.59 19.95 -0.67
N LYS A 241 5.68 20.62 -1.08
CA LYS A 241 6.70 20.06 -1.99
C LYS A 241 7.28 18.73 -1.53
N GLU A 242 7.72 18.66 -0.27
CA GLU A 242 8.37 17.46 0.27
C GLU A 242 7.37 16.29 0.43
N PRO A 243 6.17 16.47 1.01
CA PRO A 243 5.09 15.48 0.99
C PRO A 243 4.71 15.00 -0.42
N MET A 244 4.65 15.91 -1.41
CA MET A 244 4.37 15.54 -2.80
C MET A 244 5.48 14.66 -3.38
N ALA A 245 6.73 14.99 -3.11
CA ALA A 245 7.87 14.17 -3.52
C ALA A 245 7.82 12.77 -2.89
N ARG A 246 7.54 12.68 -1.58
CA ARG A 246 7.37 11.39 -0.90
C ARG A 246 6.18 10.61 -1.43
N PHE A 247 5.05 11.25 -1.72
CA PHE A 247 3.90 10.60 -2.33
C PHE A 247 4.24 9.97 -3.68
N VAL A 248 4.90 10.70 -4.58
CA VAL A 248 5.31 10.15 -5.88
C VAL A 248 6.30 9.00 -5.71
N ARG A 249 7.27 9.13 -4.79
CA ARG A 249 8.21 8.02 -4.47
C ARG A 249 7.47 6.77 -4.00
N THR A 250 6.58 6.92 -3.01
CA THR A 250 5.78 5.83 -2.45
C THR A 250 4.88 5.19 -3.48
N TYR A 251 4.17 6.00 -4.27
CA TYR A 251 3.27 5.51 -5.30
C TYR A 251 4.03 4.68 -6.36
N LEU A 252 5.13 5.21 -6.91
CA LEU A 252 5.89 4.52 -7.94
C LEU A 252 6.52 3.22 -7.42
N ALA A 253 7.03 3.21 -6.18
CA ALA A 253 7.58 2.01 -5.55
C ALA A 253 6.51 0.92 -5.37
N LEU A 254 5.36 1.27 -4.80
CA LEU A 254 4.24 0.34 -4.60
C LEU A 254 3.68 -0.18 -5.94
N ALA A 255 3.44 0.71 -6.91
CA ALA A 255 2.90 0.36 -8.22
C ALA A 255 3.80 -0.64 -8.96
N MET A 256 5.12 -0.40 -8.97
CA MET A 256 6.06 -1.31 -9.62
C MET A 256 6.17 -2.66 -8.88
N ALA A 257 6.18 -2.64 -7.55
CA ALA A 257 6.25 -3.85 -6.74
C ALA A 257 5.01 -4.74 -6.91
N LEU A 258 3.81 -4.15 -6.90
CA LEU A 258 2.55 -4.85 -7.19
C LEU A 258 2.54 -5.43 -8.61
N ALA A 259 2.88 -4.61 -9.62
CA ALA A 259 2.87 -5.05 -11.00
C ALA A 259 3.91 -6.15 -11.30
N ARG A 260 4.97 -6.24 -10.50
CA ARG A 260 5.95 -7.33 -10.55
C ARG A 260 5.47 -8.60 -9.82
N GLY A 261 4.46 -8.50 -8.98
CA GLY A 261 4.03 -9.56 -8.05
C GLY A 261 5.00 -9.75 -6.89
N GLU A 262 5.75 -8.71 -6.52
CA GLU A 262 6.64 -8.74 -5.37
C GLU A 262 5.87 -8.55 -4.05
N ILE A 263 4.84 -7.71 -4.10
CA ILE A 263 3.85 -7.52 -3.02
C ILE A 263 2.46 -7.85 -3.56
N THR A 264 1.52 -8.10 -2.66
CA THR A 264 0.15 -8.51 -2.95
C THR A 264 -0.88 -7.53 -2.38
N ASP A 265 -2.14 -7.69 -2.75
CA ASP A 265 -3.24 -6.89 -2.17
C ASP A 265 -3.30 -7.02 -0.64
N ASP A 266 -3.01 -8.21 -0.09
CA ASP A 266 -2.94 -8.44 1.35
C ASP A 266 -1.78 -7.67 2.02
N ASP A 267 -0.71 -7.39 1.28
CA ASP A 267 0.36 -6.52 1.77
C ASP A 267 -0.10 -5.04 1.81
N ILE A 268 -0.91 -4.59 0.85
CA ILE A 268 -1.47 -3.23 0.85
C ILE A 268 -2.35 -2.98 2.08
N GLU A 269 -3.08 -3.99 2.56
CA GLU A 269 -3.89 -3.91 3.79
C GLU A 269 -3.07 -3.79 5.08
N LYS A 270 -1.74 -3.94 5.01
CA LYS A 270 -0.84 -3.92 6.18
C LYS A 270 0.02 -2.66 6.26
N LEU A 271 -0.12 -1.69 5.35
CA LEU A 271 0.76 -0.51 5.29
C LEU A 271 0.73 0.36 6.56
N ASP A 272 -0.38 0.34 7.29
CA ASP A 272 -0.60 0.99 8.61
C ASP A 272 -0.36 0.07 9.80
N ARG A 273 0.13 -1.16 9.57
CA ARG A 273 0.44 -2.15 10.62
C ARG A 273 1.93 -2.48 10.61
N PRO A 274 2.82 -1.58 11.09
CA PRO A 274 4.28 -1.78 11.04
C PRO A 274 4.74 -3.10 11.66
N HIS A 275 4.11 -3.54 12.76
CA HIS A 275 4.43 -4.79 13.42
C HIS A 275 4.21 -6.04 12.53
N LEU A 276 3.22 -6.01 11.63
CA LEU A 276 3.00 -7.07 10.64
C LEU A 276 3.86 -6.84 9.41
N ALA A 277 3.83 -5.63 8.87
CA ALA A 277 4.48 -5.28 7.61
C ALA A 277 6.01 -5.34 7.69
N LEU A 278 6.62 -5.13 8.86
CA LEU A 278 8.07 -5.16 9.08
C LEU A 278 8.53 -6.41 9.86
N SER A 279 7.66 -7.40 10.02
CA SER A 279 7.99 -8.65 10.70
C SER A 279 9.01 -9.50 9.92
N VAL A 280 9.44 -10.59 10.56
CA VAL A 280 10.15 -11.69 9.92
C VAL A 280 9.36 -12.97 10.14
N ASP A 281 9.49 -13.92 9.22
CA ASP A 281 8.92 -15.25 9.44
C ASP A 281 9.74 -16.10 10.42
N ASP A 282 9.27 -17.32 10.72
CA ASP A 282 9.93 -18.27 11.63
C ASP A 282 11.37 -18.64 11.20
N GLN A 283 11.73 -18.38 9.95
CA GLN A 283 13.06 -18.62 9.38
C GLN A 283 13.90 -17.34 9.33
N ASN A 284 13.45 -16.28 10.00
CA ASN A 284 14.06 -14.96 10.07
C ASN A 284 14.16 -14.25 8.70
N ARG A 285 13.27 -14.58 7.76
CA ARG A 285 13.21 -13.93 6.44
C ARG A 285 12.29 -12.70 6.52
N PRO A 286 12.71 -11.53 6.01
CA PRO A 286 11.90 -10.33 6.02
C PRO A 286 10.69 -10.46 5.10
N THR A 287 9.55 -9.90 5.51
CA THR A 287 8.35 -9.77 4.67
C THR A 287 8.66 -9.01 3.36
N PRO A 288 7.83 -9.18 2.31
CA PRO A 288 7.96 -8.40 1.09
C PRO A 288 7.96 -6.88 1.31
N LEU A 289 7.07 -6.37 2.17
CA LEU A 289 7.02 -4.94 2.50
C LEU A 289 8.30 -4.45 3.19
N ARG A 290 8.88 -5.24 4.10
CA ARG A 290 10.16 -4.88 4.74
C ARG A 290 11.28 -4.80 3.73
N GLN A 291 11.34 -5.75 2.80
CA GLN A 291 12.34 -5.71 1.73
C GLN A 291 12.16 -4.47 0.85
N LEU A 292 10.91 -4.11 0.52
CA LEU A 292 10.60 -2.93 -0.27
C LEU A 292 10.99 -1.63 0.47
N CYS A 293 10.65 -1.51 1.76
CA CYS A 293 11.04 -0.37 2.60
C CYS A 293 12.57 -0.20 2.67
N ASN A 294 13.30 -1.30 2.83
CA ASN A 294 14.76 -1.26 2.89
C ASN A 294 15.41 -0.78 1.59
N ARG A 295 14.78 -1.04 0.43
CA ARG A 295 15.29 -0.56 -0.86
C ARG A 295 14.91 0.90 -1.14
N HIS A 296 13.71 1.32 -0.75
CA HIS A 296 13.18 2.64 -1.01
C HIS A 296 13.13 3.50 0.25
N THR A 297 14.30 3.87 0.77
CA THR A 297 14.42 4.59 2.06
C THR A 297 13.79 5.99 2.07
N GLY A 298 13.61 6.62 0.90
CA GLY A 298 12.93 7.90 0.74
C GLY A 298 11.42 7.79 0.46
N ALA A 299 10.86 6.58 0.48
CA ALA A 299 9.44 6.33 0.29
C ALA A 299 8.77 5.93 1.62
N ASP A 300 7.62 6.51 1.88
CA ASP A 300 6.79 6.23 3.06
C ASP A 300 5.90 4.99 2.80
N ILE A 301 6.51 3.83 2.53
CA ILE A 301 5.80 2.58 2.21
C ILE A 301 5.04 2.06 3.44
N VAL A 302 5.74 1.82 4.54
CA VAL A 302 5.14 1.40 5.82
C VAL A 302 5.36 2.50 6.83
N THR A 303 4.28 2.99 7.41
CA THR A 303 4.32 4.26 8.12
C THR A 303 4.47 4.04 9.61
N THR A 304 5.63 4.43 10.12
CA THR A 304 5.86 4.65 11.56
C THR A 304 5.83 6.15 11.92
N ARG A 305 5.78 7.03 10.90
CA ARG A 305 5.96 8.48 11.02
C ARG A 305 5.03 9.32 10.11
N GLY A 306 3.74 8.97 10.05
CA GLY A 306 2.74 9.71 9.27
C GLY A 306 2.71 9.34 7.79
N ALA A 307 1.59 8.80 7.32
CA ALA A 307 1.47 8.29 5.95
C ALA A 307 1.15 9.37 4.93
N VAL A 308 1.93 9.49 3.85
CA VAL A 308 1.53 10.29 2.67
C VAL A 308 0.47 9.58 1.82
N ILE A 309 0.39 8.24 1.90
CA ILE A 309 -0.69 7.43 1.34
C ILE A 309 -1.25 6.58 2.47
N SER A 310 -2.45 6.88 2.96
CA SER A 310 -3.12 6.05 3.96
C SER A 310 -3.48 4.67 3.38
N THR A 311 -3.63 3.63 4.22
CA THR A 311 -4.07 2.29 3.78
C THR A 311 -5.37 2.36 2.98
N LYS A 312 -6.33 3.20 3.42
CA LYS A 312 -7.59 3.42 2.70
C LYS A 312 -7.36 3.99 1.30
N LEU A 313 -6.51 5.02 1.16
CA LEU A 313 -6.18 5.58 -0.15
C LEU A 313 -5.42 4.56 -1.02
N ALA A 314 -4.49 3.80 -0.44
CA ALA A 314 -3.75 2.76 -1.15
C ALA A 314 -4.69 1.69 -1.74
N ARG A 315 -5.73 1.26 -1.00
CA ARG A 315 -6.77 0.36 -1.51
C ARG A 315 -7.48 0.94 -2.74
N HIS A 316 -7.92 2.19 -2.67
CA HIS A 316 -8.58 2.84 -3.81
C HIS A 316 -7.65 2.97 -5.04
N LEU A 317 -6.39 3.31 -4.81
CA LEU A 317 -5.41 3.50 -5.90
C LEU A 317 -4.97 2.19 -6.54
N PHE A 318 -4.79 1.12 -5.77
CA PHE A 318 -4.12 -0.10 -6.23
C PHE A 318 -5.04 -1.33 -6.37
N ILE A 319 -6.08 -1.43 -5.55
CA ILE A 319 -7.00 -2.59 -5.55
C ILE A 319 -8.25 -2.25 -6.36
N ASP A 320 -8.93 -1.14 -6.02
CA ASP A 320 -10.13 -0.71 -6.75
C ASP A 320 -9.78 -0.14 -8.13
N GLY A 321 -8.55 0.37 -8.28
CA GLY A 321 -8.04 0.98 -9.52
C GLY A 321 -8.68 2.32 -9.85
N PHE A 322 -9.38 2.94 -8.90
CA PHE A 322 -10.04 4.22 -9.10
C PHE A 322 -10.25 4.97 -7.77
N ALA A 323 -9.77 6.21 -7.75
CA ALA A 323 -10.17 7.23 -6.78
C ALA A 323 -10.67 8.46 -7.56
N ASP A 324 -11.87 8.93 -7.23
CA ASP A 324 -12.38 10.20 -7.75
C ASP A 324 -11.61 11.38 -7.11
N SER A 325 -11.70 12.56 -7.73
CA SER A 325 -10.98 13.75 -7.28
C SER A 325 -11.33 14.16 -5.84
N GLU A 326 -12.60 14.08 -5.42
CA GLU A 326 -12.99 14.49 -4.06
C GLU A 326 -12.37 13.56 -3.02
N THR A 327 -12.53 12.24 -3.22
CA THR A 327 -11.95 11.21 -2.34
C THR A 327 -10.42 11.32 -2.28
N LEU A 328 -9.75 11.51 -3.42
CA LEU A 328 -8.30 11.60 -3.51
C LEU A 328 -7.76 12.82 -2.75
N ASN A 329 -8.29 14.01 -3.04
CA ASN A 329 -7.84 15.25 -2.41
C ASN A 329 -8.13 15.25 -0.90
N LYS A 330 -9.33 14.79 -0.50
CA LYS A 330 -9.67 14.65 0.92
C LYS A 330 -8.75 13.66 1.62
N SER A 331 -8.51 12.48 1.05
CA SER A 331 -7.66 11.46 1.66
C SER A 331 -6.22 11.94 1.85
N LEU A 332 -5.68 12.73 0.93
CA LEU A 332 -4.35 13.33 1.07
C LEU A 332 -4.33 14.42 2.15
N ARG A 333 -5.36 15.27 2.26
CA ARG A 333 -5.46 16.27 3.33
C ARG A 333 -5.63 15.64 4.70
N ASP A 334 -6.42 14.58 4.80
CA ASP A 334 -6.67 13.84 6.04
C ASP A 334 -5.37 13.22 6.61
N THR A 335 -4.31 13.08 5.81
CA THR A 335 -2.98 12.69 6.31
C THR A 335 -2.32 13.75 7.19
N GLY A 336 -2.74 15.02 7.08
CA GLY A 336 -2.08 16.17 7.68
C GLY A 336 -0.74 16.56 7.05
N GLN A 337 -0.28 15.83 6.02
CA GLN A 337 1.01 16.07 5.37
C GLN A 337 0.92 17.13 4.27
N PHE A 338 -0.24 17.34 3.66
CA PHE A 338 -0.41 18.21 2.48
C PHE A 338 -0.97 19.59 2.81
N ILE A 339 -0.67 20.12 3.99
CA ILE A 339 -1.06 21.46 4.43
C ILE A 339 0.11 22.42 4.13
N GLY A 340 -0.19 23.64 3.67
CA GLY A 340 0.84 24.64 3.32
C GLY A 340 1.75 24.94 4.50
N GLN A 341 3.08 25.04 4.27
CA GLN A 341 4.06 25.18 5.36
C GLN A 341 3.84 26.41 6.27
N ASP A 342 3.23 27.48 5.75
CA ASP A 342 2.86 28.68 6.51
C ASP A 342 1.46 28.59 7.16
N GLU A 343 0.64 27.62 6.77
CA GLU A 343 -0.69 27.31 7.35
C GLU A 343 -0.62 26.14 8.35
N ASN A 344 0.55 25.50 8.50
CA ASN A 344 0.75 24.41 9.43
C ASN A 344 0.50 24.88 10.88
N PRO A 345 -0.22 24.09 11.68
CA PRO A 345 -0.43 24.40 13.09
C PRO A 345 0.92 24.48 13.80
N LEU A 346 1.00 25.36 14.81
CA LEU A 346 2.23 25.69 15.53
C LEU A 346 3.07 24.45 15.91
N TRP A 347 2.42 23.42 16.47
CA TRP A 347 3.09 22.18 16.89
C TRP A 347 3.84 21.50 15.74
N LEU A 348 3.27 21.49 14.52
CA LEU A 348 3.85 20.84 13.36
C LEU A 348 5.05 21.63 12.82
N ARG A 349 4.93 22.96 12.77
CA ARG A 349 6.07 23.83 12.43
C ARG A 349 7.22 23.68 13.44
N MET A 350 6.88 23.51 14.72
CA MET A 350 7.86 23.30 15.78
C MET A 350 8.54 21.93 15.72
N VAL A 351 7.88 20.86 15.26
CA VAL A 351 8.54 19.55 15.07
C VAL A 351 9.73 19.65 14.10
N HIS A 352 9.68 20.57 13.13
CA HIS A 352 10.74 20.82 12.16
C HIS A 352 11.62 22.04 12.50
N PHE A 353 11.66 22.47 13.77
CA PHE A 353 12.34 23.72 14.13
C PHE A 353 13.84 23.75 13.77
N PHE A 354 14.50 22.59 13.72
CA PHE A 354 15.92 22.47 13.41
C PHE A 354 16.26 22.77 11.94
N GLU A 355 15.26 22.81 11.06
CA GLU A 355 15.38 23.21 9.65
C GLU A 355 15.00 24.68 9.43
N ALA A 356 14.44 25.35 10.44
CA ALA A 356 13.98 26.72 10.34
C ALA A 356 15.15 27.73 10.27
N GLY A 357 14.97 28.77 9.46
CA GLY A 357 15.85 29.94 9.48
C GLY A 357 15.75 30.70 10.80
N TRP A 358 16.81 31.42 11.18
CA TRP A 358 16.95 32.07 12.49
C TRP A 358 15.77 32.97 12.91
N ASP A 359 15.31 33.85 12.04
CA ASP A 359 14.19 34.76 12.37
C ASP A 359 12.88 34.01 12.58
N HIS A 360 12.65 32.94 11.80
CA HIS A 360 11.47 32.09 11.94
C HIS A 360 11.52 31.26 13.21
N LEU A 361 12.69 30.69 13.55
CA LEU A 361 12.89 29.93 14.79
C LEU A 361 12.58 30.78 16.02
N ARG A 362 13.00 32.05 16.05
CA ARG A 362 12.66 32.96 17.15
C ARG A 362 11.15 33.16 17.28
N SER A 363 10.44 33.36 16.17
CA SER A 363 8.96 33.43 16.16
C SER A 363 8.34 32.15 16.71
N LEU A 364 8.81 30.98 16.27
CA LEU A 364 8.30 29.69 16.73
C LEU A 364 8.47 29.50 18.24
N VAL A 365 9.61 29.92 18.79
CA VAL A 365 9.87 29.86 20.25
C VAL A 365 8.94 30.79 21.02
N GLU A 366 8.73 32.02 20.54
CA GLU A 366 7.81 32.99 21.17
C GLU A 366 6.35 32.50 21.12
N GLU A 367 5.90 32.00 19.97
CA GLU A 367 4.57 31.43 19.79
C GLU A 367 4.38 30.17 20.64
N GLY A 368 5.37 29.27 20.67
CA GLY A 368 5.40 28.07 21.49
C GLY A 368 5.28 28.37 22.98
N TRP A 369 6.06 29.36 23.46
CA TRP A 369 5.97 29.83 24.84
C TRP A 369 4.57 30.38 25.16
N SER A 370 4.03 31.23 24.28
CA SER A 370 2.69 31.78 24.48
C SER A 370 1.61 30.69 24.46
N TYR A 371 1.73 29.68 23.60
CA TYR A 371 0.78 28.58 23.56
C TYR A 371 0.83 27.74 24.85
N LEU A 372 2.02 27.39 25.34
CA LEU A 372 2.16 26.60 26.57
C LEU A 372 1.55 27.33 27.79
N PHE A 373 1.82 28.62 27.95
CA PHE A 373 1.53 29.32 29.21
C PHE A 373 0.34 30.27 29.19
N ASN A 374 -0.11 30.72 28.00
CA ASN A 374 -1.19 31.72 27.89
C ASN A 374 -2.45 31.19 27.19
N ALA A 375 -2.39 30.05 26.48
CA ALA A 375 -3.58 29.49 25.83
C ALA A 375 -4.62 29.05 26.88
N SER A 376 -5.88 29.42 26.67
CA SER A 376 -7.01 29.07 27.55
C SER A 376 -7.66 27.74 27.21
N ASP A 377 -7.37 27.20 26.02
CA ASP A 377 -7.88 25.93 25.50
C ASP A 377 -6.75 25.26 24.72
N ILE A 378 -6.61 23.94 24.86
CA ILE A 378 -5.51 23.19 24.26
C ILE A 378 -5.98 21.84 23.71
N GLN A 379 -5.24 21.35 22.72
CA GLN A 379 -5.30 19.94 22.36
C GLN A 379 -4.08 19.22 22.99
N PRO A 380 -4.27 18.11 23.72
CA PRO A 380 -3.17 17.43 24.41
C PRO A 380 -1.99 17.05 23.50
N GLY A 381 -2.24 16.44 22.35
CA GLY A 381 -1.18 16.07 21.39
C GLY A 381 -0.33 17.25 20.90
N PRO A 382 -0.93 18.30 20.32
CA PRO A 382 -0.22 19.53 19.96
C PRO A 382 0.53 20.18 21.12
N TYR A 383 -0.07 20.25 22.30
CA TYR A 383 0.55 20.81 23.49
C TYR A 383 1.81 20.03 23.88
N LEU A 384 1.74 18.70 23.87
CA LEU A 384 2.86 17.81 24.19
C LEU A 384 3.99 17.92 23.16
N HIS A 385 3.69 18.04 21.86
CA HIS A 385 4.71 18.32 20.83
C HIS A 385 5.44 19.63 21.09
N ILE A 386 4.70 20.69 21.39
CA ILE A 386 5.29 22.00 21.68
C ILE A 386 6.15 21.92 22.96
N ALA A 387 5.66 21.23 24.00
CA ALA A 387 6.40 21.03 25.24
C ALA A 387 7.73 20.29 25.02
N ASP A 388 7.73 19.16 24.30
CA ASP A 388 8.96 18.41 24.00
C ASP A 388 9.99 19.21 23.21
N ASN A 389 9.53 19.98 22.20
CA ASN A 389 10.41 20.83 21.41
C ASN A 389 10.99 21.97 22.26
N MET A 390 10.18 22.63 23.09
CA MET A 390 10.66 23.69 24.00
C MET A 390 11.64 23.15 25.04
N LEU A 391 11.38 22.00 25.64
CA LEU A 391 12.32 21.32 26.54
C LEU A 391 13.63 20.95 25.82
N SER A 392 13.53 20.46 24.58
CA SER A 392 14.69 20.11 23.77
C SER A 392 15.57 21.34 23.43
N ILE A 393 14.96 22.50 23.21
CA ILE A 393 15.67 23.78 23.00
C ILE A 393 16.30 24.26 24.31
N ALA A 394 15.56 24.25 25.41
CA ALA A 394 16.04 24.63 26.75
C ALA A 394 17.28 23.82 27.17
N ASN A 395 17.21 22.48 27.03
CA ASN A 395 18.30 21.55 27.36
C ASN A 395 19.58 21.76 26.54
N ARG A 396 19.49 22.48 25.43
CA ARG A 396 20.63 22.84 24.58
C ARG A 396 21.08 24.29 24.76
N GLY A 397 20.56 24.98 25.77
CA GLY A 397 20.88 26.38 26.07
C GLY A 397 20.25 27.37 25.09
N GLY A 398 19.18 26.97 24.39
CA GLY A 398 18.49 27.84 23.43
C GLY A 398 17.47 28.79 24.08
N LEU A 399 17.19 28.65 25.37
CA LEU A 399 16.30 29.51 26.17
C LEU A 399 17.03 30.00 27.42
N ASP A 400 16.60 31.14 27.96
CA ASP A 400 17.05 31.71 29.25
C ASP A 400 16.41 30.99 30.47
N ILE A 401 16.20 29.67 30.36
CA ILE A 401 15.65 28.80 31.39
C ILE A 401 16.19 27.38 31.15
N ASP A 402 16.58 26.68 32.22
CA ASP A 402 17.00 25.29 32.13
C ASP A 402 15.79 24.35 31.97
N GLY A 403 16.02 23.15 31.42
CA GLY A 403 14.94 22.21 31.13
C GLY A 403 14.21 21.69 32.36
N ASP A 404 14.88 21.50 33.50
CA ASP A 404 14.23 21.03 34.73
C ASP A 404 13.28 22.09 35.29
N THR A 405 13.69 23.35 35.30
CA THR A 405 12.82 24.47 35.69
C THR A 405 11.65 24.60 34.72
N LEU A 406 11.89 24.53 33.40
CA LEU A 406 10.83 24.60 32.40
C LEU A 406 9.82 23.45 32.52
N LYS A 407 10.29 22.22 32.73
CA LYS A 407 9.47 21.04 33.00
C LYS A 407 8.54 21.27 34.18
N GLY A 408 9.07 21.76 35.30
CA GLY A 408 8.28 22.07 36.50
C GLY A 408 7.16 23.09 36.23
N LEU A 409 7.43 24.09 35.39
CA LEU A 409 6.41 25.06 34.96
C LEU A 409 5.33 24.41 34.08
N ILE A 410 5.72 23.55 33.13
CA ILE A 410 4.79 22.87 32.24
C ILE A 410 3.88 21.91 33.02
N VAL A 411 4.44 21.11 33.95
CA VAL A 411 3.66 20.19 34.80
C VAL A 411 2.66 20.96 35.66
N ARG A 412 3.09 22.06 36.29
CA ARG A 412 2.17 22.93 37.04
C ARG A 412 1.07 23.49 36.14
N ARG A 413 1.43 23.91 34.92
CA ARG A 413 0.48 24.45 33.95
C ARG A 413 -0.57 23.41 33.53
N ILE A 414 -0.19 22.14 33.38
CA ILE A 414 -1.14 21.04 33.11
C ILE A 414 -2.16 20.92 34.24
N SER A 415 -1.72 21.01 35.51
CA SER A 415 -2.64 21.04 36.66
C SER A 415 -3.61 22.22 36.59
N ASP A 416 -3.10 23.43 36.30
CA ASP A 416 -3.96 24.62 36.17
C ASP A 416 -4.97 24.48 35.02
N LEU A 417 -4.56 23.88 33.89
CA LEU A 417 -5.42 23.64 32.73
C LEU A 417 -6.50 22.58 33.02
N LYS A 418 -6.16 21.54 33.79
CA LYS A 418 -7.12 20.55 34.30
C LYS A 418 -8.20 21.25 35.12
N ASP A 419 -7.80 22.03 36.11
CA ASP A 419 -8.72 22.72 37.02
C ASP A 419 -9.61 23.75 36.31
N SER A 420 -9.14 24.34 35.20
CA SER A 420 -9.94 25.23 34.37
C SER A 420 -10.86 24.52 33.36
N GLY A 421 -10.79 23.19 33.24
CA GLY A 421 -11.55 22.41 32.26
C GLY A 421 -11.05 22.59 30.82
N ALA A 422 -9.79 22.99 30.63
CA ALA A 422 -9.16 23.23 29.33
C ALA A 422 -8.50 21.97 28.74
N ILE A 423 -8.52 20.86 29.49
CA ILE A 423 -8.04 19.55 29.05
C ILE A 423 -9.26 18.65 28.82
N PRO A 424 -9.39 18.00 27.66
CA PRO A 424 -10.46 17.03 27.44
C PRO A 424 -10.20 15.74 28.24
N PRO A 425 -11.22 15.09 28.82
CA PRO A 425 -11.05 13.80 29.49
C PRO A 425 -10.58 12.72 28.51
N ALA A 426 -9.95 11.67 29.03
CA ALA A 426 -9.67 10.46 28.25
C ALA A 426 -10.98 9.86 27.72
N LYS A 427 -10.98 9.37 26.49
CA LYS A 427 -12.12 8.63 25.93
C LYS A 427 -12.05 7.18 26.34
N PHE A 428 -13.20 6.61 26.71
CA PHE A 428 -13.31 5.20 27.10
C PHE A 428 -12.25 4.79 28.12
N GLY A 429 -11.83 5.68 29.02
CA GLY A 429 -10.85 5.37 30.08
C GLY A 429 -9.45 4.94 29.65
N SER A 430 -9.11 4.98 28.35
CA SER A 430 -7.79 4.58 27.85
C SER A 430 -7.30 5.33 26.61
N ASP A 431 -8.20 5.91 25.82
CA ASP A 431 -7.80 6.72 24.66
C ASP A 431 -7.52 8.16 25.09
N LEU A 432 -6.23 8.51 25.10
CA LEU A 432 -5.76 9.85 25.46
C LEU A 432 -5.83 10.84 24.28
N GLY A 433 -6.07 10.35 23.06
CA GLY A 433 -5.96 11.14 21.82
C GLY A 433 -4.51 11.37 21.37
N TRP A 434 -3.55 10.70 22.00
CA TRP A 434 -2.12 10.67 21.68
C TRP A 434 -1.52 9.37 22.23
N SER A 435 -0.37 8.92 21.69
CA SER A 435 0.32 7.68 22.12
C SER A 435 -0.43 6.36 21.83
N ASN A 436 -0.92 6.16 20.60
CA ASN A 436 -1.58 4.89 20.24
C ASN A 436 -0.55 3.78 19.94
N ASN A 437 -0.53 2.74 20.80
CA ASN A 437 0.07 1.41 20.57
C ASN A 437 1.60 1.31 20.39
N LEU A 438 2.39 2.31 20.77
CA LEU A 438 3.86 2.25 20.84
C LEU A 438 4.37 2.78 22.18
N PRO A 439 5.51 2.31 22.70
CA PRO A 439 6.16 2.94 23.85
C PRO A 439 6.54 4.39 23.50
N GLY A 440 6.08 5.35 24.30
CA GLY A 440 6.42 6.77 24.15
C GLY A 440 5.33 7.62 23.47
N PHE A 441 5.65 8.89 23.20
CA PHE A 441 4.69 9.87 22.69
C PHE A 441 4.62 9.90 21.16
N SER A 442 3.39 9.90 20.62
CA SER A 442 3.13 10.19 19.22
C SER A 442 1.81 10.93 19.00
N PHE A 443 1.79 11.87 18.05
CA PHE A 443 0.60 12.58 17.60
C PHE A 443 0.78 13.07 16.16
N GLY A 444 -0.27 12.96 15.34
CA GLY A 444 -0.27 13.45 13.95
C GLY A 444 0.77 12.78 13.04
N GLY A 445 1.17 11.55 13.37
CA GLY A 445 2.24 10.84 12.66
C GLY A 445 3.66 11.24 13.09
N TYR A 446 3.82 12.14 14.08
CA TYR A 446 5.13 12.53 14.60
C TYR A 446 5.32 11.99 16.02
N GLY A 447 6.47 11.36 16.28
CA GLY A 447 6.80 10.79 17.58
C GLY A 447 8.30 10.51 17.69
N ARG A 448 8.82 10.51 18.92
CA ARG A 448 10.22 10.22 19.26
C ARG A 448 10.31 9.62 20.64
N GLU A 449 11.41 8.91 20.90
CA GLU A 449 11.71 8.41 22.25
C GLU A 449 11.73 9.60 23.23
N PRO A 450 10.87 9.59 24.27
CA PRO A 450 10.77 10.71 25.19
C PRO A 450 12.00 10.79 26.08
N THR A 451 12.50 12.01 26.29
CA THR A 451 13.53 12.29 27.30
C THR A 451 12.97 12.06 28.71
N GLU A 452 13.83 11.87 29.72
CA GLU A 452 13.36 11.67 31.10
C GLU A 452 12.53 12.87 31.58
N GLU A 453 12.94 14.09 31.24
CA GLU A 453 12.19 15.31 31.58
C GLU A 453 10.82 15.36 30.89
N PHE A 454 10.73 14.87 29.65
CA PHE A 454 9.47 14.84 28.91
C PHE A 454 8.54 13.72 29.37
N LYS A 455 9.07 12.60 29.90
CA LYS A 455 8.26 11.53 30.52
C LYS A 455 7.43 12.06 31.68
N ASP A 456 8.00 12.93 32.52
CA ASP A 456 7.25 13.58 33.61
C ASP A 456 6.07 14.41 33.09
N VAL A 457 6.25 15.12 31.97
CA VAL A 457 5.19 15.92 31.32
C VAL A 457 4.10 15.04 30.72
N LEU A 458 4.48 13.93 30.08
CA LEU A 458 3.53 12.96 29.54
C LEU A 458 2.67 12.35 30.64
N GLN A 459 3.32 11.91 31.72
CA GLN A 459 2.64 11.35 32.88
C GLN A 459 1.66 12.35 33.48
N ALA A 460 2.05 13.62 33.63
CA ALA A 460 1.16 14.65 34.16
C ALA A 460 -0.08 14.88 33.28
N MET A 461 0.07 14.86 31.95
CA MET A 461 -1.06 14.99 31.02
C MET A 461 -1.98 13.76 31.06
N GLU A 462 -1.40 12.56 31.06
CA GLU A 462 -2.14 11.29 31.16
C GLU A 462 -2.97 11.24 32.46
N GLU A 463 -2.34 11.53 33.60
CA GLU A 463 -3.01 11.58 34.90
C GLU A 463 -4.16 12.58 34.90
N ALA A 464 -3.95 13.79 34.35
CA ALA A 464 -5.00 14.80 34.25
C ALA A 464 -6.21 14.32 33.43
N GLN A 465 -5.98 13.72 32.26
CA GLN A 465 -7.06 13.23 31.39
C GLN A 465 -7.82 12.05 32.01
N LEU A 466 -7.09 11.12 32.65
CA LEU A 466 -7.70 9.97 33.33
C LEU A 466 -8.49 10.39 34.57
N GLU A 467 -8.02 11.37 35.33
CA GLU A 467 -8.77 11.92 36.46
C GLU A 467 -10.06 12.60 36.02
N LEU A 468 -10.00 13.45 34.99
CA LEU A 468 -11.20 14.08 34.41
C LEU A 468 -12.20 13.03 33.89
N TYR A 469 -11.71 11.94 33.29
CA TYR A 469 -12.58 10.81 32.90
C TYR A 469 -13.24 10.16 34.12
N ARG A 470 -12.49 9.90 35.19
CA ARG A 470 -13.04 9.33 36.44
C ARG A 470 -14.06 10.25 37.10
N GLU A 471 -13.88 11.56 37.02
CA GLU A 471 -14.83 12.56 37.51
C GLU A 471 -16.13 12.56 36.66
N GLY A 472 -16.03 12.35 35.35
CA GLY A 472 -17.16 12.33 34.41
C GLY A 472 -17.81 10.95 34.19
N ILE A 473 -17.26 9.86 34.72
CA ILE A 473 -17.69 8.49 34.40
C ILE A 473 -19.17 8.21 34.71
N ALA A 474 -19.73 8.86 35.74
CA ALA A 474 -21.15 8.71 36.09
C ALA A 474 -22.07 9.31 35.01
N GLU A 475 -21.66 10.42 34.39
CA GLU A 475 -22.40 11.01 33.27
C GLU A 475 -22.34 10.11 32.04
N GLU A 476 -21.16 9.55 31.73
CA GLU A 476 -20.98 8.59 30.64
C GLU A 476 -21.82 7.33 30.84
N ALA A 477 -21.86 6.77 32.06
CA ALA A 477 -22.74 5.66 32.39
C ALA A 477 -24.22 6.00 32.19
N GLY A 478 -24.63 7.25 32.50
CA GLY A 478 -25.98 7.76 32.23
C GLY A 478 -26.30 7.85 30.73
N LYS A 479 -25.38 8.36 29.92
CA LYS A 479 -25.50 8.39 28.45
C LYS A 479 -25.63 6.98 27.88
N LEU A 480 -24.79 6.07 28.37
CA LEU A 480 -24.79 4.67 27.94
C LEU A 480 -26.10 3.96 28.32
N LEU A 481 -26.63 4.20 29.53
CA LEU A 481 -27.96 3.70 29.92
C LEU A 481 -29.09 4.28 29.05
N SER A 482 -29.01 5.56 28.69
CA SER A 482 -29.97 6.19 27.77
C SER A 482 -29.94 5.55 26.38
N LEU A 483 -28.75 5.21 25.88
CA LEU A 483 -28.59 4.43 24.65
C LEU A 483 -29.23 3.04 24.79
N TYR A 484 -29.00 2.34 25.91
CA TYR A 484 -29.64 1.03 26.12
C TYR A 484 -31.17 1.09 25.99
N GLU A 485 -31.80 2.17 26.46
CA GLU A 485 -33.24 2.39 26.37
C GLU A 485 -33.75 2.66 24.95
N HIS A 486 -33.02 3.44 24.14
CA HIS A 486 -33.52 3.95 22.86
C HIS A 486 -32.90 3.27 21.63
N ASP A 487 -31.68 2.77 21.75
CA ASP A 487 -30.87 2.15 20.70
C ASP A 487 -29.94 1.08 21.28
N VAL A 488 -30.52 -0.11 21.52
CA VAL A 488 -29.80 -1.25 22.09
C VAL A 488 -28.66 -1.75 21.20
N ASP A 489 -28.75 -1.59 19.87
CA ASP A 489 -27.69 -2.04 18.96
C ASP A 489 -26.47 -1.12 19.12
N ALA A 490 -26.64 0.21 19.15
CA ALA A 490 -25.56 1.15 19.43
C ALA A 490 -24.94 0.97 20.83
N PHE A 491 -25.75 0.64 21.83
CA PHE A 491 -25.26 0.28 23.17
C PHE A 491 -24.37 -0.97 23.13
N ILE A 492 -24.79 -2.03 22.44
CA ILE A 492 -24.02 -3.28 22.30
C ILE A 492 -22.70 -3.02 21.57
N ASP A 493 -22.71 -2.23 20.50
CA ASP A 493 -21.53 -1.88 19.73
C ASP A 493 -20.48 -1.17 20.59
N LEU A 494 -20.90 -0.20 21.42
CA LEU A 494 -20.00 0.50 22.35
C LEU A 494 -19.43 -0.38 23.45
N LEU A 495 -20.06 -1.52 23.76
CA LEU A 495 -19.50 -2.51 24.68
C LEU A 495 -18.66 -3.57 23.97
N GLY A 496 -18.79 -3.68 22.65
CA GLY A 496 -18.08 -4.65 21.82
C GLY A 496 -16.62 -4.28 21.59
N TYR A 497 -15.83 -5.26 21.12
CA TYR A 497 -14.46 -4.99 20.71
C TYR A 497 -14.45 -4.08 19.48
N SER A 498 -13.80 -2.92 19.58
CA SER A 498 -13.51 -2.03 18.46
C SER A 498 -12.01 -2.06 18.15
N PRO A 499 -11.60 -2.34 16.90
CA PRO A 499 -10.20 -2.24 16.47
C PRO A 499 -9.61 -0.84 16.64
N ASP A 500 -10.45 0.19 16.57
CA ASP A 500 -10.06 1.60 16.62
C ASP A 500 -9.96 2.13 18.06
N GLY A 501 -10.29 1.31 19.07
CA GLY A 501 -10.22 1.68 20.49
C GLY A 501 -11.43 2.47 21.02
N ASP A 502 -12.38 2.82 20.16
CA ASP A 502 -13.60 3.56 20.52
C ASP A 502 -14.66 2.67 21.19
N SER A 503 -14.33 2.02 22.31
CA SER A 503 -15.31 1.21 23.04
C SER A 503 -15.00 0.98 24.52
N TYR A 504 -16.05 0.67 25.29
CA TYR A 504 -16.00 0.28 26.69
C TYR A 504 -15.61 -1.19 26.91
N PHE A 505 -15.11 -1.88 25.89
CA PHE A 505 -14.86 -3.33 25.94
C PHE A 505 -13.97 -3.75 27.12
N ARG A 506 -12.93 -2.95 27.43
CA ARG A 506 -11.98 -3.20 28.52
C ARG A 506 -12.13 -2.24 29.71
N VAL A 507 -13.24 -1.50 29.76
CA VAL A 507 -13.41 -0.38 30.68
C VAL A 507 -14.50 -0.72 31.70
N PRO A 508 -14.20 -0.73 33.01
CA PRO A 508 -15.25 -0.85 34.01
C PRO A 508 -16.18 0.37 33.97
N ILE A 509 -17.47 0.14 33.75
CA ILE A 509 -18.51 1.17 33.67
C ILE A 509 -19.86 0.72 34.24
N PHE A 510 -20.14 -0.59 34.29
CA PHE A 510 -21.44 -1.11 34.74
C PHE A 510 -21.71 -0.78 36.21
N ASP A 511 -20.70 -0.74 37.07
CA ASP A 511 -20.87 -0.38 38.48
C ASP A 511 -21.41 1.05 38.69
N LYS A 512 -21.33 1.90 37.65
CA LYS A 512 -21.87 3.27 37.62
C LYS A 512 -23.24 3.37 36.96
N ILE A 513 -23.73 2.31 36.30
CA ILE A 513 -25.05 2.29 35.66
C ILE A 513 -26.15 2.06 36.71
N ASP A 514 -27.26 2.80 36.60
CA ASP A 514 -28.45 2.56 37.42
C ASP A 514 -29.02 1.17 37.11
N ARG A 515 -28.75 0.25 38.03
CA ARG A 515 -29.16 -1.15 37.97
C ARG A 515 -30.66 -1.34 37.89
N ASN A 516 -31.45 -0.51 38.59
CA ASN A 516 -32.91 -0.67 38.63
C ASN A 516 -33.52 -0.28 37.29
N ARG A 517 -33.05 0.82 36.71
CA ARG A 517 -33.50 1.27 35.39
C ARG A 517 -33.04 0.31 34.30
N PHE A 518 -31.80 -0.17 34.37
CA PHE A 518 -31.29 -1.19 33.45
C PHE A 518 -32.16 -2.45 33.48
N ALA A 519 -32.46 -2.99 34.67
CA ALA A 519 -33.31 -4.17 34.83
C ALA A 519 -34.73 -3.96 34.27
N GLU A 520 -35.31 -2.78 34.48
CA GLU A 520 -36.62 -2.43 33.95
C GLU A 520 -36.63 -2.47 32.41
N ILE A 521 -35.65 -1.83 31.76
CA ILE A 521 -35.49 -1.84 30.30
C ILE A 521 -35.26 -3.27 29.79
N THR A 522 -34.43 -4.06 30.47
CA THR A 522 -34.19 -5.46 30.10
C THR A 522 -35.47 -6.30 30.14
N VAL A 523 -36.29 -6.16 31.18
CA VAL A 523 -37.58 -6.87 31.28
C VAL A 523 -38.53 -6.39 30.19
N GLN A 524 -38.57 -5.09 29.88
CA GLN A 524 -39.37 -4.56 28.77
C GLN A 524 -38.97 -5.19 27.42
N TYR A 525 -37.67 -5.28 27.12
CA TYR A 525 -37.19 -5.94 25.90
C TYR A 525 -37.55 -7.43 25.85
N LEU A 526 -37.48 -8.12 26.99
CA LEU A 526 -37.84 -9.53 27.09
C LEU A 526 -39.33 -9.74 26.75
N VAL A 527 -40.22 -8.98 27.39
CA VAL A 527 -41.67 -9.13 27.20
C VAL A 527 -42.15 -8.61 25.84
N SER A 528 -41.42 -7.68 25.23
CA SER A 528 -41.68 -7.21 23.87
C SER A 528 -41.11 -8.14 22.79
N GLY A 529 -40.49 -9.26 23.16
CA GLY A 529 -39.96 -10.26 22.23
C GLY A 529 -38.60 -9.92 21.61
N ARG A 530 -37.90 -8.87 22.07
CA ARG A 530 -36.56 -8.45 21.61
C ARG A 530 -35.45 -9.31 22.25
N THR A 531 -35.63 -10.63 22.18
CA THR A 531 -34.72 -11.61 22.79
C THR A 531 -33.42 -11.80 22.01
N ARG A 532 -33.37 -11.37 20.74
CA ARG A 532 -32.14 -11.44 19.92
C ARG A 532 -31.10 -10.49 20.49
N GLU A 533 -31.50 -9.23 20.68
CA GLU A 533 -30.66 -8.15 21.19
C GLU A 533 -30.18 -8.45 22.60
N LEU A 534 -31.04 -9.00 23.46
CA LEU A 534 -30.64 -9.42 24.81
C LEU A 534 -29.61 -10.56 24.80
N ARG A 535 -29.69 -11.51 23.86
CA ARG A 535 -28.67 -12.58 23.71
C ARG A 535 -27.34 -12.01 23.24
N GLU A 536 -27.37 -11.09 22.29
CA GLU A 536 -26.17 -10.43 21.78
C GLU A 536 -25.49 -9.62 22.89
N LEU A 537 -26.25 -8.86 23.66
CA LEU A 537 -25.76 -8.12 24.82
C LEU A 537 -25.08 -9.03 25.85
N LEU A 538 -25.77 -10.08 26.31
CA LEU A 538 -25.20 -11.02 27.27
C LEU A 538 -23.95 -11.71 26.71
N GLY A 539 -23.92 -11.99 25.40
CA GLY A 539 -22.74 -12.53 24.72
C GLY A 539 -21.55 -11.55 24.71
N VAL A 540 -21.78 -10.25 24.54
CA VAL A 540 -20.73 -9.23 24.64
C VAL A 540 -20.23 -9.10 26.08
N ILE A 541 -21.13 -9.05 27.06
CA ILE A 541 -20.75 -8.97 28.49
C ILE A 541 -19.93 -10.19 28.92
N ASP A 542 -20.34 -11.39 28.51
CA ASP A 542 -19.62 -12.65 28.79
C ASP A 542 -18.19 -12.61 28.23
N LYS A 543 -18.03 -12.16 26.98
CA LYS A 543 -16.71 -12.01 26.35
C LYS A 543 -15.81 -11.00 27.07
N ARG A 544 -16.38 -9.91 27.59
CA ARG A 544 -15.65 -8.91 28.38
C ARG A 544 -15.11 -9.53 29.67
N HIS A 545 -15.94 -10.23 30.43
CA HIS A 545 -15.55 -10.76 31.75
C HIS A 545 -14.73 -12.04 31.70
N THR A 546 -14.75 -12.78 30.58
CA THR A 546 -13.94 -14.00 30.42
C THR A 546 -12.45 -13.69 30.21
N ASN A 547 -12.13 -12.58 29.55
CA ASN A 547 -10.78 -12.33 29.04
C ASN A 547 -10.01 -11.21 29.80
N TYR A 548 -10.67 -10.47 30.70
CA TYR A 548 -10.11 -9.28 31.34
C TYR A 548 -10.40 -9.23 32.85
N PRO A 549 -9.44 -9.66 33.70
CA PRO A 549 -9.60 -9.65 35.15
C PRO A 549 -9.87 -8.27 35.76
N ASP A 550 -9.42 -7.19 35.11
CA ASP A 550 -9.63 -5.81 35.58
C ASP A 550 -11.12 -5.40 35.60
N LEU A 551 -11.99 -6.14 34.92
CA LEU A 551 -13.44 -5.96 34.94
C LEU A 551 -14.13 -6.67 36.10
N ASP A 552 -13.40 -7.40 36.94
CA ASP A 552 -13.98 -8.12 38.09
C ASP A 552 -14.69 -7.20 39.09
N VAL A 553 -14.34 -5.91 39.08
CA VAL A 553 -15.02 -4.86 39.85
C VAL A 553 -16.51 -4.72 39.51
N GLU A 554 -16.95 -5.15 38.31
CA GLU A 554 -18.35 -5.11 37.87
C GLU A 554 -19.16 -6.35 38.33
N LYS A 555 -18.49 -7.46 38.70
CA LYS A 555 -19.17 -8.71 39.10
C LYS A 555 -20.21 -8.54 40.21
N PRO A 556 -19.98 -7.75 41.29
CA PRO A 556 -20.99 -7.50 42.31
C PRO A 556 -22.26 -6.81 41.77
N TRP A 557 -22.10 -5.94 40.77
CA TRP A 557 -23.22 -5.26 40.11
C TRP A 557 -24.10 -6.26 39.35
N PHE A 558 -23.49 -7.17 38.58
CA PHE A 558 -24.22 -8.22 37.84
C PHE A 558 -24.92 -9.23 38.75
N ARG A 559 -24.28 -9.67 39.84
CA ARG A 559 -24.93 -10.55 40.84
C ARG A 559 -26.20 -9.91 41.38
N SER A 560 -26.09 -8.64 41.75
CA SER A 560 -27.25 -7.89 42.23
C SER A 560 -28.30 -7.68 41.13
N LEU A 561 -27.88 -7.48 39.88
CA LEU A 561 -28.79 -7.28 38.74
C LEU A 561 -29.70 -8.50 38.56
N ARG A 562 -29.18 -9.72 38.72
CA ARG A 562 -29.99 -10.96 38.64
C ARG A 562 -31.19 -10.93 39.58
N HIS A 563 -30.97 -10.56 40.85
CA HIS A 563 -32.06 -10.42 41.83
C HIS A 563 -33.07 -9.33 41.47
N VAL A 564 -32.59 -8.19 40.93
CA VAL A 564 -33.47 -7.10 40.51
C VAL A 564 -34.30 -7.50 39.27
N LEU A 565 -33.70 -8.20 38.31
CA LEU A 565 -34.42 -8.72 37.13
C LEU A 565 -35.55 -9.66 37.54
N ASP A 566 -35.30 -10.60 38.46
CA ASP A 566 -36.32 -11.52 38.98
C ASP A 566 -37.48 -10.78 39.66
N ALA A 567 -37.16 -9.77 40.49
CA ALA A 567 -38.16 -8.94 41.14
C ALA A 567 -39.02 -8.16 40.11
N ARG A 568 -38.38 -7.51 39.13
CA ARG A 568 -39.07 -6.74 38.08
C ARG A 568 -39.93 -7.61 37.17
N ALA A 569 -39.46 -8.80 36.79
CA ALA A 569 -40.24 -9.73 35.97
C ALA A 569 -41.46 -10.25 36.73
N LYS A 570 -41.32 -10.51 38.05
CA LYS A 570 -42.44 -10.91 38.92
C LYS A 570 -43.47 -9.79 39.10
N GLU A 571 -43.02 -8.54 39.26
CA GLU A 571 -43.90 -7.36 39.27
C GLU A 571 -44.69 -7.21 37.96
N HIS A 572 -44.06 -7.56 36.82
CA HIS A 572 -44.71 -7.49 35.51
C HIS A 572 -45.78 -8.59 35.33
N SER A 573 -45.44 -9.88 35.47
CA SER A 573 -46.42 -10.99 35.54
C SER A 573 -45.76 -12.34 35.89
N PRO A 574 -46.53 -13.34 36.38
CA PRO A 574 -46.00 -14.71 36.54
C PRO A 574 -45.44 -15.31 35.25
N LEU A 575 -46.00 -14.93 34.09
CA LEU A 575 -45.51 -15.40 32.79
C LEU A 575 -44.16 -14.75 32.43
N ALA A 576 -44.00 -13.44 32.67
CA ALA A 576 -42.73 -12.75 32.46
C ALA A 576 -41.62 -13.30 33.37
N GLN A 577 -41.96 -13.64 34.62
CA GLN A 577 -41.04 -14.31 35.54
C GLN A 577 -40.57 -15.67 35.00
N ALA A 578 -41.50 -16.52 34.51
CA ALA A 578 -41.15 -17.80 33.91
C ALA A 578 -40.31 -17.62 32.62
N GLN A 579 -40.66 -16.64 31.79
CA GLN A 579 -39.92 -16.31 30.57
C GLN A 579 -38.50 -15.86 30.85
N LEU A 580 -38.29 -15.01 31.87
CA LEU A 580 -36.97 -14.54 32.29
C LEU A 580 -36.12 -15.71 32.80
N ALA A 581 -36.69 -16.57 33.66
CA ALA A 581 -35.98 -17.74 34.18
C ALA A 581 -35.48 -18.65 33.04
N MET A 582 -36.35 -18.99 32.09
CA MET A 582 -35.99 -19.80 30.93
C MET A 582 -34.93 -19.11 30.04
N PHE A 583 -35.02 -17.79 29.87
CA PHE A 583 -34.06 -17.03 29.08
C PHE A 583 -32.67 -17.05 29.73
N LEU A 584 -32.58 -16.75 31.03
CA LEU A 584 -31.33 -16.67 31.77
C LEU A 584 -30.65 -18.04 31.94
N GLU A 585 -31.41 -19.13 32.12
CA GLU A 585 -30.87 -20.50 32.19
C GLU A 585 -29.95 -20.86 31.02
N SER A 586 -30.24 -20.32 29.82
CA SER A 586 -29.50 -20.62 28.60
C SER A 586 -28.45 -19.56 28.22
N THR A 587 -28.41 -18.41 28.90
CA THR A 587 -27.66 -17.22 28.43
C THR A 587 -26.80 -16.53 29.49
N TRP A 588 -27.13 -16.66 30.78
CA TRP A 588 -26.38 -16.00 31.85
C TRP A 588 -25.16 -16.83 32.26
N LYS A 589 -23.96 -16.38 31.88
CA LYS A 589 -22.69 -17.11 32.09
C LYS A 589 -21.70 -16.43 33.02
N ILE A 590 -22.00 -15.21 33.49
CA ILE A 590 -21.14 -14.46 34.41
C ILE A 590 -21.12 -15.21 35.74
N GLU A 591 -19.95 -15.76 36.12
CA GLU A 591 -19.80 -16.67 37.26
C GLU A 591 -20.39 -16.13 38.57
N GLU A 592 -21.20 -16.95 39.22
CA GLU A 592 -21.46 -16.87 40.66
C GLU A 592 -20.32 -17.59 41.41
N SER A 593 -19.21 -16.90 41.71
CA SER A 593 -18.32 -17.38 42.77
C SER A 593 -19.11 -17.40 44.10
N PRO A 594 -18.91 -18.40 44.97
CA PRO A 594 -19.77 -18.59 46.13
C PRO A 594 -19.71 -17.41 47.09
N ILE A 595 -20.85 -17.14 47.71
CA ILE A 595 -20.97 -16.28 48.89
C ILE A 595 -20.04 -16.86 49.96
N ASP A 596 -19.07 -16.07 50.42
CA ASP A 596 -18.52 -16.31 51.74
C ASP A 596 -19.58 -15.79 52.71
N ASP A 597 -20.34 -16.71 53.33
CA ASP A 597 -21.34 -16.42 54.36
C ASP A 597 -20.63 -16.02 55.66
N SER A 598 -19.85 -14.93 55.60
CA SER A 598 -19.22 -14.31 56.76
C SER A 598 -19.06 -12.79 56.59
N GLU A 599 -20.18 -12.07 56.58
CA GLU A 599 -20.32 -10.76 57.27
C GLU A 599 -21.79 -10.37 57.49
#